data_AF-D6S7U4-F1
#
_entry.id   AF-D6S7U4-F1
#
_cell.length_a   1.000
_cell.length_b   1.000
_cell.length_c   1.000
_cell.angle_alpha   90.00
_cell.angle_beta   90.00
_cell.angle_gamma   90.00
#
_symmetry.space_group_name_H-M   'P 1'
#
loop_
_entity.id
_entity.type
_entity.pdbx_description
1 polymer ?
#
loop_
_entity_poly.entity_id
_entity_poly.type
_entity_poly.pdbx_seq_one_letter_code
_entity_poly.pdbx_strand_id
1 'polypeptide(L)'
;MDKEKTIDIIAKDMSISKEDAQRMYENIGSFSDILKKAVVGYFNGERKNYSYKGVSIKDIMEKENASYLNAIFSMDLLMKNPEILQFYDKFTFKKDRVIGKND
;
A
#
# COMPACT_ATOMS: atom_id res chain seq x y z
N MET A 1 2.15 2.16 -20.10
CA MET A 1 0.97 2.86 -19.58
C MET A 1 1.34 4.32 -19.34
N ASP A 2 0.44 5.24 -19.62
CA ASP A 2 0.67 6.68 -19.50
C ASP A 2 0.82 7.12 -18.02
N LYS A 3 1.75 8.06 -17.74
CA LYS A 3 2.04 8.54 -16.38
C LYS A 3 0.82 9.20 -15.75
N GLU A 4 0.13 10.06 -16.50
CA GLU A 4 -1.03 10.81 -16.02
C GLU A 4 -2.18 9.85 -15.68
N LYS A 5 -2.43 8.86 -16.55
CA LYS A 5 -3.41 7.79 -16.26
C LYS A 5 -3.09 7.02 -14.98
N THR A 6 -1.81 6.77 -14.72
CA THR A 6 -1.39 6.03 -13.52
C THR A 6 -1.67 6.84 -12.25
N ILE A 7 -1.34 8.14 -12.28
CA ILE A 7 -1.61 9.07 -11.17
C ILE A 7 -3.11 9.19 -10.93
N ASP A 8 -3.93 9.25 -11.98
CA ASP A 8 -5.38 9.31 -11.87
C ASP A 8 -5.97 8.03 -11.24
N ILE A 9 -5.45 6.85 -11.59
CA ILE A 9 -5.85 5.58 -10.96
C ILE A 9 -5.51 5.59 -9.47
N ILE A 10 -4.29 6.01 -9.11
CA ILE A 10 -3.84 6.10 -7.71
C ILE A 10 -4.74 7.06 -6.92
N ALA A 11 -4.97 8.27 -7.44
CA ALA A 11 -5.79 9.29 -6.80
C ALA A 11 -7.21 8.78 -6.52
N LYS A 12 -7.82 8.12 -7.53
CA LYS A 12 -9.16 7.57 -7.44
C LYS A 12 -9.24 6.39 -6.46
N ASP A 13 -8.33 5.43 -6.57
CA ASP A 13 -8.33 4.22 -5.75
C ASP A 13 -8.12 4.53 -4.26
N MET A 14 -7.21 5.45 -3.98
CA MET A 14 -6.82 5.80 -2.62
C MET A 14 -7.63 6.97 -2.05
N SER A 15 -8.49 7.60 -2.86
CA SER A 15 -9.27 8.79 -2.51
C SER A 15 -8.39 9.95 -1.99
N ILE A 16 -7.31 10.24 -2.72
CA ILE A 16 -6.32 11.30 -2.39
C ILE A 16 -6.21 12.33 -3.52
N SER A 17 -5.58 13.47 -3.25
CA SER A 17 -5.33 14.51 -4.26
C SER A 17 -4.36 14.02 -5.36
N LYS A 18 -4.38 14.66 -6.54
CA LYS A 18 -3.42 14.36 -7.62
C LYS A 18 -1.97 14.60 -7.21
N GLU A 19 -1.70 15.60 -6.37
CA GLU A 19 -0.36 15.91 -5.85
C GLU A 19 0.15 14.79 -4.94
N ASP A 20 -0.67 14.31 -4.01
CA ASP A 20 -0.32 13.16 -3.18
C ASP A 20 -0.19 11.89 -4.03
N ALA A 21 -1.08 11.67 -5.00
CA ALA A 21 -0.99 10.55 -5.93
C ALA A 21 0.29 10.58 -6.78
N GLN A 22 0.78 11.77 -7.16
CA GLN A 22 2.06 11.92 -7.84
C GLN A 22 3.23 11.49 -6.95
N ARG A 23 3.25 11.91 -5.68
CA ARG A 23 4.28 11.46 -4.71
C ARG A 23 4.24 9.94 -4.52
N MET A 24 3.03 9.37 -4.44
CA MET A 24 2.84 7.93 -4.34
C MET A 24 3.35 7.22 -5.61
N TYR A 25 3.09 7.77 -6.80
CA TYR A 25 3.62 7.25 -8.05
C TYR A 25 5.16 7.21 -8.07
N GLU A 26 5.80 8.29 -7.62
CA GLU A 26 7.26 8.37 -7.54
C GLU A 26 7.82 7.34 -6.53
N ASN A 27 7.13 7.14 -5.40
CA ASN A 27 7.52 6.16 -4.38
C ASN A 27 7.51 4.71 -4.88
N ILE A 28 6.66 4.35 -5.85
CA ILE A 28 6.62 3.00 -6.46
C ILE A 28 7.99 2.64 -7.07
N GLY A 29 8.77 3.63 -7.52
CA GLY A 29 10.13 3.42 -8.03
C GLY A 29 11.08 2.78 -6.99
N SER A 30 10.83 3.01 -5.70
CA SER A 30 11.62 2.45 -4.59
C SER A 30 11.16 1.08 -4.11
N PHE A 31 10.03 0.57 -4.62
CA PHE A 31 9.47 -0.71 -4.18
C PHE A 31 10.37 -1.88 -4.60
N SER A 32 10.25 -2.98 -3.84
CA SER A 32 10.81 -4.27 -4.26
C SER A 32 10.20 -4.74 -5.59
N ASP A 33 10.93 -5.55 -6.35
CA ASP A 33 10.49 -6.02 -7.67
C ASP A 33 9.14 -6.76 -7.63
N ILE A 34 8.88 -7.48 -6.54
CA ILE A 34 7.63 -8.21 -6.36
C ILE A 34 6.46 -7.24 -6.20
N LEU A 35 6.62 -6.19 -5.39
CA LEU A 35 5.57 -5.18 -5.21
C LEU A 35 5.39 -4.33 -6.46
N LYS A 36 6.46 -4.00 -7.19
CA LYS A 36 6.36 -3.35 -8.51
C LYS A 36 5.51 -4.18 -9.48
N LYS A 37 5.73 -5.50 -9.54
CA LYS A 37 4.91 -6.41 -10.35
C LYS A 37 3.45 -6.43 -9.89
N ALA A 38 3.18 -6.39 -8.58
CA ALA A 38 1.82 -6.34 -8.05
C ALA A 38 1.09 -5.03 -8.43
N VAL A 39 1.80 -3.90 -8.37
CA VAL A 39 1.30 -2.58 -8.80
C VAL A 39 1.03 -2.55 -10.31
N VAL A 40 1.96 -3.03 -11.13
CA VAL A 40 1.78 -3.09 -12.58
C VAL A 40 0.61 -4.01 -12.95
N GLY A 41 0.49 -5.17 -12.29
CA GLY A 41 -0.66 -6.06 -12.44
C GLY A 41 -1.97 -5.34 -12.11
N TYR A 42 -2.01 -4.60 -11.00
CA TYR A 42 -3.18 -3.81 -10.60
C TYR A 42 -3.65 -2.85 -11.68
N PHE A 43 -2.70 -2.10 -12.27
CA PHE A 43 -3.02 -1.16 -13.33
C PHE A 43 -3.52 -1.82 -14.62
N ASN A 44 -3.23 -3.11 -14.81
CA ASN A 44 -3.76 -3.93 -15.90
C ASN A 44 -5.03 -4.69 -15.52
N GLY A 45 -5.61 -4.44 -14.33
CA GLY A 45 -6.82 -5.09 -13.84
C GLY A 45 -6.60 -6.41 -13.09
N GLU A 46 -5.34 -6.81 -12.85
CA GLU A 46 -5.00 -8.01 -12.09
C GLU A 46 -4.83 -7.70 -10.60
N ARG A 47 -5.34 -8.58 -9.72
CA ARG A 47 -5.06 -8.50 -8.27
C ARG A 47 -4.36 -9.78 -7.84
N LYS A 48 -3.17 -9.65 -7.26
CA LYS A 48 -2.38 -10.78 -6.74
C LYS A 48 -2.27 -10.65 -5.23
N ASN A 49 -2.71 -11.67 -4.50
CA ASN A 49 -2.56 -11.66 -3.04
C ASN A 49 -1.13 -12.08 -2.67
N TYR A 50 -0.23 -11.10 -2.53
CA TYR A 50 1.13 -11.32 -2.06
C TYR A 50 1.16 -11.39 -0.53
N SER A 51 2.10 -12.18 0.02
CA SER A 51 2.31 -12.31 1.45
C SER A 51 3.77 -12.10 1.84
N TYR A 52 4.00 -11.44 2.97
CA TYR A 52 5.29 -11.25 3.60
C TYR A 52 5.21 -11.68 5.06
N LYS A 53 6.06 -12.64 5.47
CA LYS A 53 6.15 -13.16 6.85
C LYS A 53 4.79 -13.48 7.50
N GLY A 54 3.87 -14.06 6.73
CA GLY A 54 2.54 -14.46 7.20
C GLY A 54 1.45 -13.39 7.10
N VAL A 55 1.78 -12.15 6.73
CA VAL A 55 0.78 -11.09 6.46
C VAL A 55 0.59 -10.95 4.96
N SER A 56 -0.64 -11.02 4.48
CA SER A 56 -1.00 -10.85 3.06
C SER A 56 -1.58 -9.48 2.75
N ILE A 57 -1.57 -9.09 1.47
CA ILE A 57 -2.23 -7.86 1.00
C ILE A 57 -3.72 -7.88 1.39
N LYS A 58 -4.37 -9.04 1.26
CA LYS A 58 -5.76 -9.20 1.69
C LYS A 58 -5.93 -8.93 3.19
N ASP A 59 -5.05 -9.45 4.03
CA ASP A 59 -5.11 -9.22 5.49
C ASP A 59 -4.96 -7.73 5.82
N ILE A 60 -4.09 -7.02 5.09
CA ILE A 60 -3.93 -5.56 5.22
C ILE A 60 -5.20 -4.83 4.78
N MET A 61 -5.78 -5.19 3.63
CA MET A 61 -7.02 -4.57 3.16
C MET A 61 -8.17 -4.73 4.17
N GLU A 62 -8.34 -5.93 4.72
CA GLU A 62 -9.38 -6.24 5.70
C GLU A 62 -9.16 -5.51 7.02
N LYS A 63 -7.94 -5.60 7.57
CA LYS A 63 -7.58 -4.94 8.84
C LYS A 63 -7.67 -3.43 8.76
N GLU A 64 -7.19 -2.84 7.68
CA GLU A 64 -7.14 -1.39 7.54
C GLU A 64 -8.41 -0.81 6.93
N ASN A 65 -9.34 -1.64 6.43
CA ASN A 65 -10.44 -1.23 5.56
C ASN A 65 -9.92 -0.28 4.46
N ALA A 66 -8.97 -0.78 3.67
CA ALA A 66 -8.16 -0.02 2.72
C ALA A 66 -8.26 -0.60 1.31
N SER A 67 -7.97 0.25 0.32
CA SER A 67 -7.90 -0.16 -1.09
C SER A 67 -6.70 -1.08 -1.35
N TYR A 68 -6.71 -1.76 -2.50
CA TYR A 68 -5.63 -2.68 -2.87
C TYR A 68 -4.28 -1.95 -3.04
N LEU A 69 -4.26 -0.74 -3.62
CA LEU A 69 -3.02 0.04 -3.68
C LEU A 69 -2.56 0.46 -2.29
N ASN A 70 -3.45 0.97 -1.43
CA ASN A 70 -3.10 1.30 -0.04
C ASN A 70 -2.44 0.10 0.65
N ALA A 71 -3.01 -1.09 0.49
CA ALA A 71 -2.45 -2.30 1.09
C ALA A 71 -1.06 -2.67 0.53
N ILE A 72 -0.78 -2.40 -0.75
CA ILE A 72 0.58 -2.55 -1.30
C ILE A 72 1.55 -1.54 -0.67
N PHE A 73 1.14 -0.28 -0.49
CA PHE A 73 1.99 0.73 0.17
C PHE A 73 2.27 0.35 1.64
N SER A 74 1.26 -0.11 2.37
CA SER A 74 1.41 -0.64 3.73
C SER A 74 2.35 -1.86 3.77
N MET A 75 2.25 -2.75 2.77
CA MET A 75 3.16 -3.90 2.63
C MET A 75 4.61 -3.46 2.39
N ASP A 76 4.85 -2.48 1.52
CA ASP A 76 6.19 -1.92 1.30
C ASP A 76 6.77 -1.34 2.60
N LEU A 77 5.96 -0.62 3.37
CA LEU A 77 6.37 -0.07 4.65
C LEU A 77 6.72 -1.18 5.67
N LEU A 78 5.94 -2.26 5.73
CA LEU A 78 6.23 -3.44 6.54
C LEU A 78 7.51 -4.15 6.12
N MET A 79 7.76 -4.26 4.81
CA MET A 79 8.98 -4.88 4.28
C MET A 79 10.23 -4.03 4.60
N LYS A 80 10.10 -2.70 4.59
CA LYS A 80 11.16 -1.75 4.94
C LYS A 80 11.42 -1.65 6.45
N ASN A 81 10.40 -1.93 7.27
CA ASN A 81 10.47 -1.85 8.73
C ASN A 81 9.93 -3.16 9.36
N PRO A 82 10.63 -4.30 9.19
CA PRO A 82 10.14 -5.60 9.65
C PRO A 82 9.91 -5.68 11.16
N GLU A 83 10.54 -4.81 11.95
CA GLU A 83 10.35 -4.65 13.39
C GLU A 83 8.96 -4.16 13.77
N ILE A 84 8.19 -3.59 12.84
CA ILE A 84 6.79 -3.20 13.07
C ILE A 84 5.88 -4.43 13.04
N LEU A 85 6.31 -5.53 12.40
CA LEU A 85 5.50 -6.73 12.23
C LEU A 85 5.03 -7.32 13.57
N GLN A 86 5.88 -7.31 14.60
CA GLN A 86 5.55 -7.80 15.95
C GLN A 86 4.42 -7.01 16.62
N PHE A 87 4.13 -5.82 16.13
CA PHE A 87 3.05 -4.96 16.62
C PHE A 87 1.97 -4.74 15.57
N TYR A 88 2.03 -5.42 14.43
CA TYR A 88 1.15 -5.16 13.31
C TYR A 88 -0.33 -5.14 13.72
N ASP A 89 -0.77 -6.08 14.55
CA ASP A 89 -2.14 -6.14 15.08
C ASP A 89 -2.59 -4.88 15.83
N LYS A 90 -1.65 -4.10 16.37
CA LYS A 90 -1.88 -2.87 17.15
C LYS A 90 -1.76 -1.59 16.33
N PHE A 91 -1.25 -1.66 15.10
CA PHE A 91 -1.01 -0.48 14.25
C PHE A 91 -1.90 -0.47 13.01
N THR A 92 -2.31 0.72 12.58
CA THR A 92 -2.91 0.96 11.26
C THR A 92 -2.09 2.00 10.51
N PHE A 93 -1.83 1.78 9.23
CA PHE A 93 -1.03 2.70 8.40
C PHE A 93 -1.85 3.85 7.79
N LYS A 94 -3.13 4.00 8.16
CA LYS A 94 -3.99 5.11 7.70
C LYS A 94 -3.42 6.46 8.14
N LYS A 95 -3.17 7.33 7.15
CA LYS A 95 -2.55 8.66 7.23
C LYS A 95 -3.13 9.59 8.31
N ASP A 96 -4.38 9.37 8.75
CA ASP A 96 -5.05 10.22 9.74
C ASP A 96 -4.99 9.72 11.19
N ARG A 97 -4.52 8.49 11.45
CA ARG A 97 -4.53 7.90 12.80
C ARG A 97 -3.38 6.93 12.99
N VAL A 98 -2.20 7.46 13.33
CA VAL A 98 -1.28 6.72 14.22
C VAL A 98 -1.91 6.74 15.60
N ILE A 99 -2.94 5.92 15.84
CA ILE A 99 -3.36 5.62 17.20
C ILE A 99 -2.49 4.46 17.65
N GLY A 100 -1.27 4.77 18.06
CA GLY A 100 -0.63 3.95 19.08
C GLY A 100 -1.44 4.15 20.36
N LYS A 101 -2.35 3.23 20.69
CA LYS A 101 -2.87 3.16 22.05
C LYS A 101 -1.73 2.67 22.93
N ASN A 102 -0.95 3.60 23.46
CA ASN A 102 -0.35 3.43 24.76
C ASN A 102 -1.39 3.93 25.76
N ASP A 103 -2.12 2.97 26.33
CA ASP A 103 -2.49 2.87 27.76
C ASP A 103 -3.37 1.62 27.96
#